data_AF-A0AAU3FJD0-F1
#
_entry.id   AF-A0AAU3FJD0-F1
#
_cell.length_a   1.000
_cell.length_b   1.000
_cell.length_c   1.000
_cell.angle_alpha   90.00
_cell.angle_beta   90.00
_cell.angle_gamma   90.00
#
_symmetry.space_group_name_H-M   'P 1'
#
loop_
_entity.id
_entity.type
_entity.pdbx_description
1 polymer ?
#
loop_
_entity_poly.entity_id
_entity_poly.type
_entity_poly.pdbx_seq_one_letter_code
_entity_poly.pdbx_strand_id
1 'polypeptide(L)' 'MIVPISMDRAEIAQLVADSGAGVHVPLAAADTAYLSAALTRALSDTTMRKSAESLRQEMLAAPSPSEVVKTLEELV' A
#
# COMPACT_ATOMS: atom_id res chain seq x y z
N MET A 1 -4.74 6.83 2.09
CA MET A 1 -4.34 7.09 3.49
C MET A 1 -4.73 5.87 4.31
N ILE A 2 -3.80 5.30 5.06
CA ILE A 2 -4.06 4.14 5.92
C ILE A 2 -3.79 4.57 7.36
N VAL A 3 -4.79 4.40 8.22
CA VAL A 3 -4.67 4.58 9.67
C VAL A 3 -4.74 3.18 10.29
N PRO A 4 -3.61 2.57 10.66
CA PRO A 4 -3.61 1.24 11.26
C PRO A 4 -4.18 1.31 12.69
N ILE A 5 -5.22 0.51 12.94
CA ILE A 5 -5.88 0.38 14.26
C ILE A 5 -5.54 -0.94 14.97
N SER A 6 -4.88 -1.88 14.27
CA SER A 6 -4.42 -3.17 14.78
C SER A 6 -2.97 -3.45 14.37
N MET A 7 -2.24 -4.27 15.13
CA MET A 7 -0.79 -4.49 14.97
C MET A 7 -0.38 -5.02 13.59
N ASP A 8 -1.17 -5.94 13.02
CA ASP A 8 -0.99 -6.51 11.68
C ASP A 8 -1.13 -5.46 10.56
N ARG A 9 -1.87 -4.38 10.81
CA ARG A 9 -2.09 -3.31 9.83
C ARG A 9 -0.97 -2.29 9.80
N ALA A 10 -0.12 -2.22 10.82
CA ALA A 10 0.97 -1.24 10.88
C ALA A 10 2.08 -1.55 9.87
N GLU A 11 2.47 -2.82 9.75
CA GLU A 11 3.49 -3.25 8.77
C GLU A 11 2.99 -3.07 7.33
N ILE A 12 1.73 -3.42 7.07
CA ILE A 12 1.09 -3.20 5.75
C ILE A 12 1.01 -1.70 5.44
N ALA A 13 0.64 -0.86 6.42
CA ALA A 13 0.57 0.59 6.24
C ALA A 13 1.96 1.18 5.93
N GLN A 14 3.00 0.67 6.58
CA GLN A 14 4.38 1.07 6.33
C GLN A 14 4.84 0.63 4.94
N LEU A 15 4.58 -0.61 4.52
CA LEU A 15 4.93 -1.12 3.19
C LEU A 15 4.30 -0.29 2.05
N VAL A 16 3.04 0.11 2.22
CA VAL A 16 2.35 0.99 1.25
C VAL A 16 2.93 2.40 1.23
N ALA A 17 3.40 2.90 2.38
CA ALA A 17 4.08 4.19 2.43
C ALA A 17 5.49 4.13 1.82
N ASP A 18 6.23 3.04 2.04
CA ASP A 18 7.58 2.82 1.52
C ASP A 18 7.59 2.65 -0.01
N SER A 19 6.54 2.07 -0.58
CA SER A 19 6.34 2.05 -2.05
C SER A 19 5.96 3.44 -2.61
N GLY A 20 5.76 4.44 -1.75
CA GLY A 20 5.31 5.78 -2.13
C GLY A 20 3.85 5.83 -2.60
N ALA A 21 3.11 4.73 -2.52
CA ALA A 21 1.72 4.63 -2.97
C ALA A 21 0.70 5.13 -1.92
N GLY A 22 1.15 5.54 -0.75
CA GLY A 22 0.27 6.05 0.31
C GLY A 22 0.96 6.85 1.39
N VAL A 23 0.13 7.28 2.35
CA VAL A 23 0.56 8.00 3.55
C VAL A 23 0.21 7.14 4.75
N HIS A 24 1.22 6.78 5.52
CA HIS A 24 1.09 6.16 6.84
C HIS A 24 0.80 7.25 7.88
N VAL A 25 -0.31 7.10 8.60
CA VAL A 25 -0.70 7.99 9.69
C VAL A 25 -0.56 7.23 11.01
N PRO A 26 0.42 7.56 11.87
CA PRO A 26 0.54 6.95 13.19
C PRO A 26 -0.70 7.24 14.04
N LEU A 27 -1.29 6.23 14.68
CA LEU A 27 -2.51 6.37 15.47
C LEU A 27 -2.37 7.44 16.57
N ALA A 28 -1.20 7.53 17.21
CA ALA A 28 -0.91 8.53 18.24
C ALA A 28 -0.91 9.99 17.71
N ALA A 29 -0.77 10.18 16.40
CA ALA A 29 -0.75 11.49 15.74
C ALA A 29 -2.02 11.73 14.90
N ALA A 30 -3.01 10.83 14.94
CA ALA A 30 -4.21 10.86 14.09
C ALA A 30 -5.25 11.88 14.59
N ASP A 31 -4.84 13.14 14.76
CA ASP A 31 -5.76 14.24 15.02
C ASP A 31 -6.36 14.80 13.70
N THR A 32 -7.37 15.66 13.83
CA THR A 32 -8.10 16.23 12.69
C THR A 32 -7.19 17.02 11.74
N ALA A 33 -6.21 17.77 12.27
CA ALA A 33 -5.32 18.60 11.47
C ALA A 33 -4.36 17.72 10.67
N TYR A 34 -3.79 16.70 11.32
CA TYR A 34 -2.89 15.74 10.71
C TYR A 34 -3.60 14.92 9.63
N LEU A 35 -4.82 14.43 9.91
CA LEU A 35 -5.62 13.69 8.94
C LEU A 35 -5.99 14.55 7.74
N SER A 36 -6.36 15.82 7.95
CA SER A 36 -6.67 16.74 6.86
C SER A 36 -5.45 16.96 5.96
N ALA A 37 -4.27 17.22 6.55
CA ALA A 37 -3.03 17.38 5.80
C ALA A 37 -2.64 16.11 5.03
N ALA A 38 -2.77 14.94 5.66
CA ALA A 38 -2.49 13.65 5.02
C ALA A 38 -3.44 13.36 3.85
N LEU A 39 -4.72 13.72 3.97
CA LEU A 39 -5.71 13.61 2.90
C LEU A 39 -5.39 14.56 1.75
N THR A 40 -5.08 15.83 2.03
CA THR A 40 -4.68 16.79 1.00
C THR A 40 -3.46 16.29 0.23
N ARG A 41 -2.44 15.80 0.93
CA ARG A 41 -1.27 15.19 0.27
C ARG A 41 -1.66 13.99 -0.60
N ALA A 42 -2.48 13.08 -0.07
CA ALA A 42 -2.94 11.91 -0.82
C ALA A 42 -3.68 12.26 -2.12
N LEU A 43 -4.42 13.37 -2.15
CA LEU A 43 -5.21 13.80 -3.30
C LEU A 43 -4.39 14.61 -4.32
N SER A 44 -3.44 15.42 -3.85
CA SER A 44 -2.73 16.40 -4.66
C SER A 44 -1.36 15.93 -5.17
N ASP A 45 -0.74 14.93 -4.52
CA ASP A 45 0.60 14.47 -4.90
C ASP A 45 0.56 13.56 -6.15
N THR A 46 1.01 14.10 -7.27
CA THR A 46 1.05 13.39 -8.56
C THR A 46 2.09 12.28 -8.61
N THR A 47 3.16 12.36 -7.81
CA THR A 47 4.18 11.32 -7.71
C THR A 47 3.60 10.11 -6.99
N MET A 48 2.93 10.32 -5.87
CA MET A 48 2.23 9.26 -5.15
C MET A 48 1.16 8.57 -6.01
N ARG A 49 0.43 9.35 -6.84
CA ARG A 49 -0.52 8.77 -7.81
C ARG A 49 0.16 7.84 -8.82
N LYS A 50 1.32 8.23 -9.35
CA LYS A 50 2.10 7.39 -10.28
C LYS A 50 2.61 6.13 -9.60
N SER A 51 3.13 6.25 -8.38
CA SER A 51 3.59 5.09 -7.59
C SER A 51 2.44 4.12 -7.30
N ALA A 52 1.26 4.63 -6.91
CA ALA A 52 0.08 3.81 -6.69
C ALA A 52 -0.39 3.08 -7.97
N GLU A 53 -0.33 3.76 -9.11
CA GLU A 53 -0.64 3.13 -10.40
C GLU A 53 0.40 2.05 -10.77
N SER A 54 1.69 2.30 -10.54
CA SER A 54 2.75 1.31 -10.77
C SER A 54 2.55 0.07 -9.90
N LEU A 55 2.27 0.25 -8.60
CA LEU A 55 1.99 -0.84 -7.67
C LEU A 55 0.78 -1.65 -8.11
N ARG A 56 -0.28 -0.98 -8.60
CA ARG A 56 -1.46 -1.66 -9.14
C ARG A 56 -1.13 -2.52 -10.36
N GLN A 57 -0.29 -2.03 -11.26
CA GLN A 57 0.14 -2.79 -12.44
C GLN A 57 0.99 -4.01 -12.05
N GLU A 58 1.87 -3.86 -11.06
CA GLU A 58 2.65 -4.98 -10.52
C GLU A 58 1.74 -6.05 -9.91
N MET A 59 0.75 -5.66 -9.10
CA MET A 59 -0.21 -6.60 -8.51
C MET A 59 -1.05 -7.33 -9.57
N LEU A 60 -1.39 -6.67 -10.68
CA LEU A 60 -2.11 -7.31 -11.79
C LEU A 60 -1.23 -8.21 -12.66
N ALA A 61 0.08 -7.99 -12.66
CA ALA A 61 1.04 -8.84 -13.35
C ALA A 61 1.40 -10.10 -12.54
N ALA A 62 0.89 -10.23 -11.31
CA ALA A 62 1.11 -11.41 -10.50
C ALA A 62 0.51 -12.66 -11.18
N PRO A 63 1.22 -13.81 -11.15
CA PRO A 63 0.73 -15.04 -11.75
C PRO A 63 -0.58 -15.47 -11.11
N SER A 64 -1.47 -16.03 -11.93
CA SER A 64 -2.70 -16.65 -11.46
C SER A 64 -2.38 -17.85 -10.54
N PRO A 65 -3.30 -18.20 -9.61
CA PRO A 65 -3.11 -19.37 -8.76
C PRO A 65 -2.81 -20.65 -9.54
N SER A 66 -3.42 -20.85 -10.70
CA SER A 66 -3.15 -21.99 -11.59
C SER A 66 -1.73 -22.00 -12.16
N GLU A 67 -1.16 -20.85 -12.49
CA GLU A 67 0.22 -20.74 -12.97
C GLU A 67 1.20 -21.05 -11.84
N VAL A 68 0.90 -20.59 -10.62
CA VAL A 68 1.71 -20.89 -9.43
C VAL A 68 1.73 -22.40 -9.13
N VAL A 69 0.57 -23.07 -9.19
CA VAL A 69 0.49 -24.54 -8.97
C VAL A 69 1.41 -25.29 -9.94
N LYS A 70 1.39 -24.93 -11.22
CA LYS A 70 2.25 -25.56 -12.23
C LYS A 70 3.74 -25.43 -11.89
N THR A 71 4.18 -24.25 -11.46
CA THR A 71 5.58 -24.06 -11.04
C THR A 71 5.92 -24.83 -9.76
N LEU A 72 4.98 -24.97 -8.83
CA LEU A 72 5.19 -25.75 -7.61
C LEU A 72 5.31 -27.25 -7.90
N GLU A 73 4.55 -27.77 -8.86
CA GLU A 73 4.63 -29.18 -9.29
C GLU A 73 5.99 -29.52 -9.94
N GLU A 74 6.70 -28.55 -10.52
CA GLU A 74 8.03 -28.74 -11.11
C GLU A 74 9.16 -28.84 -10.06
N LEU A 75 8.88 -28.54 -8.79
CA LEU A 75 9.87 -28.55 -7.69
C LEU A 75 9.87 -29.84 -6.85
N VAL A 76 8.99 -30.80 -7.17
CA VAL A 76 8.80 -32.07 -6.43
C VAL A 76 9.25 -33.25 -7.29
#